data_AF-A0A7V2Y5B9-F1
#
_entry.id   AF-A0A7V2Y5B9-F1
#
_cell.length_a   1.000
_cell.length_b   1.000
_cell.length_c   1.000
_cell.angle_alpha   90.00
_cell.angle_beta   90.00
_cell.angle_gamma   90.00
#
_symmetry.space_group_name_H-M   'P 1'
#
loop_
_entity.id
_entity.type
_entity.pdbx_description
1 polymer ?
#
loop_
_entity_poly.entity_id
_entity_poly.type
_entity_poly.pdbx_seq_one_letter_code
_entity_poly.pdbx_strand_id
1 'polypeptide(L)'
;MSDVSPEQVLREVARAVPHDFLENIVVIGSLAAGYHFFRNEPSLQVRTKDIDCILRPRLVAVEAGVAIANQLIRMGWIPRKEGPFTEPGTSITPDSELPAVRLYPPDSVAWFIELLTVPRSEVEGDSWTRLELDSGHYGLPCFRFLSIAAYNPVKTEFGLYCARPEMMALANLLEHPVIGEQTMSGLFAGRRIKRSNKDLGRVIALARLSNDETETWPAVWKDALMACFPTMWRELALCAGNGLRVLLNSHEDFSEAFVTCTNGLLAHYGVTEDQLQVTGQRLLQDAILPLERAAEMD
;
A
#
# COMPACT_ATOMS: atom_id res chain seq x y z
N MET A 1 2.99 10.69 13.25
CA MET A 1 2.37 10.86 11.92
C MET A 1 2.17 12.35 11.72
N SER A 2 2.32 12.82 10.49
CA SER A 2 2.05 14.19 10.09
C SER A 2 0.80 14.21 9.22
N ASP A 3 0.05 15.30 9.26
CA ASP A 3 -1.00 15.55 8.29
C ASP A 3 -0.33 16.07 7.01
N VAL A 4 -0.53 15.38 5.88
CA VAL A 4 0.04 15.74 4.57
C VAL A 4 -1.05 15.93 3.54
N SER A 5 -0.88 16.90 2.65
CA SER A 5 -1.75 17.08 1.47
C SER A 5 -1.36 16.08 0.38
N PRO A 6 -2.26 15.17 -0.02
CA PRO A 6 -1.94 14.17 -1.05
C PRO A 6 -1.51 14.79 -2.37
N GLU A 7 -2.21 15.83 -2.81
CA GLU A 7 -1.90 16.53 -4.06
C GLU A 7 -0.51 17.19 -4.03
N GLN A 8 -0.18 17.88 -2.93
CA GLN A 8 1.12 18.55 -2.80
C GLN A 8 2.28 17.55 -2.79
N VAL A 9 2.12 16.45 -2.05
CA VAL A 9 3.14 15.40 -1.99
C VAL A 9 3.33 14.74 -3.35
N LEU A 10 2.25 14.38 -4.06
CA LEU A 10 2.38 13.79 -5.41
C LEU A 10 3.05 14.75 -6.39
N ARG A 11 2.72 16.04 -6.33
CA ARG A 11 3.36 17.08 -7.14
C ARG A 11 4.85 17.21 -6.82
N GLU A 12 5.22 17.14 -5.55
CA GLU A 12 6.62 17.19 -5.11
C GLU A 12 7.41 15.97 -5.60
N VAL A 13 6.85 14.76 -5.42
CA VAL A 13 7.45 13.51 -5.95
C VAL A 13 7.63 13.59 -7.45
N ALA A 14 6.60 14.01 -8.20
CA ALA A 14 6.68 14.10 -9.66
C ALA A 14 7.72 15.11 -10.16
N ARG A 15 7.97 16.19 -9.41
CA ARG A 15 9.02 17.17 -9.73
C ARG A 15 10.43 16.66 -9.43
N ALA A 16 10.56 15.77 -8.45
CA ALA A 16 11.85 15.26 -8.00
C ALA A 16 12.30 14.00 -8.75
N VAL A 17 11.37 13.27 -9.37
CA VAL A 17 11.62 12.07 -10.18
C VAL A 17 12.04 12.43 -11.62
N PRO A 18 12.97 11.69 -12.27
CA PRO A 18 13.26 11.89 -13.68
C PRO A 18 12.01 11.66 -14.55
N HIS A 19 11.74 12.58 -15.47
CA HIS A 19 10.51 12.59 -16.27
C HIS A 19 10.22 11.26 -16.99
N ASP A 20 11.27 10.62 -17.53
CA ASP A 20 11.17 9.37 -18.28
C ASP A 20 10.66 8.18 -17.44
N PHE A 21 10.72 8.28 -16.11
CA PHE A 21 10.27 7.23 -15.20
C PHE A 21 8.95 7.52 -14.49
N LEU A 22 8.33 8.69 -14.73
CA LEU A 22 7.05 9.02 -14.09
C LEU A 22 5.97 7.97 -14.38
N GLU A 23 5.93 7.47 -15.62
CA GLU A 23 4.94 6.47 -16.02
C GLU A 23 5.17 5.09 -15.39
N ASN A 24 6.35 4.87 -14.81
CA ASN A 24 6.68 3.62 -14.13
C ASN A 24 6.27 3.60 -12.66
N ILE A 25 5.80 4.71 -12.10
CA ILE A 25 5.48 4.84 -10.68
C ILE A 25 3.98 4.67 -10.45
N VAL A 26 3.63 3.75 -9.55
CA VAL A 26 2.29 3.66 -8.93
C VAL A 26 2.41 3.93 -7.45
N VAL A 27 1.83 5.03 -7.01
CA VAL A 27 1.70 5.34 -5.58
C VAL A 27 0.57 4.51 -4.99
N ILE A 28 0.82 3.92 -3.83
CA ILE A 28 -0.15 3.09 -3.08
C ILE A 28 -0.37 3.64 -1.66
N GLY A 29 -1.15 2.91 -0.86
CA GLY A 29 -1.34 3.20 0.56
C GLY A 29 -2.19 4.44 0.83
N SER A 30 -1.99 5.06 1.99
CA SER A 30 -2.84 6.16 2.45
C SER A 30 -2.78 7.37 1.52
N LEU A 31 -1.64 7.64 0.87
CA LEU A 31 -1.51 8.79 -0.03
C LEU A 31 -2.36 8.61 -1.29
N ALA A 32 -2.32 7.42 -1.90
CA ALA A 32 -3.16 7.10 -3.06
C ALA A 32 -4.65 7.20 -2.71
N ALA A 33 -5.05 6.66 -1.55
CA ALA A 33 -6.43 6.77 -1.06
C ALA A 33 -6.83 8.23 -0.83
N GLY A 34 -5.99 9.03 -0.17
CA GLY A 34 -6.27 10.45 0.04
C GLY A 34 -6.33 11.25 -1.25
N TYR A 35 -5.47 10.97 -2.23
CA TYR A 35 -5.58 11.63 -3.53
C TYR A 35 -6.87 11.24 -4.26
N HIS A 36 -7.33 9.99 -4.09
CA HIS A 36 -8.60 9.56 -4.68
C HIS A 36 -9.80 10.28 -4.05
N PHE A 37 -9.91 10.27 -2.72
CA PHE A 37 -11.11 10.76 -2.02
C PHE A 37 -11.07 12.24 -1.64
N PHE A 38 -9.87 12.80 -1.40
CA PHE A 38 -9.72 14.11 -0.76
C PHE A 38 -9.11 15.19 -1.67
N ARG A 39 -8.70 14.87 -2.90
CA ARG A 39 -7.99 15.85 -3.77
C ARG A 39 -8.75 17.16 -4.01
N ASN A 40 -10.08 17.15 -3.92
CA ASN A 40 -10.92 18.33 -4.13
C ASN A 40 -11.35 19.00 -2.82
N GLU A 41 -10.85 18.53 -1.67
CA GLU A 41 -11.25 18.96 -0.33
C GLU A 41 -10.00 19.37 0.48
N PRO A 42 -9.53 20.63 0.37
CA PRO A 42 -8.28 21.08 1.00
C PRO A 42 -8.22 20.93 2.52
N SER A 43 -9.37 20.85 3.18
CA SER A 43 -9.49 20.61 4.63
C SER A 43 -9.22 19.16 5.04
N LEU A 44 -9.19 18.22 4.09
CA LEU A 44 -8.95 16.80 4.34
C LEU A 44 -7.49 16.47 4.01
N GLN A 45 -6.72 16.16 5.05
CA GLN A 45 -5.33 15.73 4.94
C GLN A 45 -5.21 14.25 5.30
N VAL A 46 -4.11 13.62 4.89
CA VAL A 46 -3.82 12.23 5.23
C VAL A 46 -2.80 12.18 6.33
N ARG A 47 -3.08 11.39 7.38
CA ARG A 47 -2.09 11.02 8.39
C ARG A 47 -1.24 9.88 7.89
N THR A 48 -0.07 10.18 7.36
CA THR A 48 0.90 9.18 6.90
C THR A 48 2.34 9.60 7.23
N LYS A 49 3.28 8.67 7.07
CA LYS A 49 4.72 8.91 7.18
C LYS A 49 5.50 8.34 5.99
N ASP A 50 4.88 7.43 5.25
CA ASP A 50 5.43 6.72 4.11
C ASP A 50 4.61 7.02 2.86
N ILE A 51 5.32 7.20 1.76
CA ILE A 51 4.80 7.30 0.41
C ILE A 51 5.34 6.13 -0.39
N ASP A 52 4.56 5.05 -0.42
CA ASP A 52 4.92 3.81 -1.08
C ASP A 52 4.76 3.93 -2.60
N CYS A 53 5.88 3.78 -3.32
CA CYS A 53 5.95 3.90 -4.78
C CYS A 53 6.37 2.58 -5.40
N ILE A 54 5.44 1.89 -6.06
CA ILE A 54 5.71 0.69 -6.83
C ILE A 54 6.28 1.07 -8.20
N LEU A 55 7.45 0.54 -8.52
CA LEU A 55 8.09 0.62 -9.83
C LEU A 55 7.65 -0.56 -10.70
N ARG A 56 7.02 -0.24 -11.84
CA ARG A 56 6.52 -1.21 -12.83
C ARG A 56 6.74 -0.73 -14.28
N PRO A 57 6.77 -1.63 -15.28
CA PRO A 57 6.77 -3.09 -15.14
C PRO A 57 8.07 -3.59 -14.52
N ARG A 58 8.07 -4.84 -14.03
CA ARG A 58 9.20 -5.43 -13.32
C ARG A 58 10.54 -5.34 -14.06
N LEU A 59 10.50 -5.41 -15.38
CA LEU A 59 11.67 -5.35 -16.26
C LEU A 59 12.42 -4.01 -16.15
N VAL A 60 11.71 -2.91 -15.92
CA VAL A 60 12.27 -1.54 -15.86
C VAL A 60 12.57 -1.12 -14.41
N ALA A 61 12.07 -1.87 -13.42
CA ALA A 61 12.10 -1.46 -12.01
C ALA A 61 13.51 -1.23 -11.44
N VAL A 62 14.51 -2.00 -11.87
CA VAL A 62 15.90 -1.83 -11.42
C VAL A 62 16.50 -0.54 -11.97
N GLU A 63 16.38 -0.32 -13.29
CA GLU A 63 16.86 0.88 -13.96
C GLU A 63 16.18 2.14 -13.40
N ALA A 64 14.84 2.12 -13.30
CA ALA A 64 14.06 3.20 -12.72
C ALA A 64 14.46 3.44 -11.26
N GLY A 65 14.62 2.38 -10.46
CA GLY A 65 14.98 2.48 -9.05
C GLY A 65 16.34 3.14 -8.84
N VAL A 66 17.35 2.75 -9.64
CA VAL A 66 18.68 3.37 -9.61
C VAL A 66 18.61 4.84 -10.03
N ALA A 67 17.96 5.14 -11.15
CA ALA A 67 17.87 6.49 -11.69
C ALA A 67 17.14 7.46 -10.73
N ILE A 68 15.99 7.03 -10.21
CA ILE A 68 15.18 7.79 -9.25
C ILE A 68 15.97 8.01 -7.96
N ALA A 69 16.48 6.94 -7.33
CA ALA A 69 17.14 7.08 -6.03
C ALA A 69 18.38 7.96 -6.10
N ASN A 70 19.24 7.79 -7.12
CA ASN A 70 20.41 8.64 -7.32
C ASN A 70 20.02 10.11 -7.58
N GLN A 71 18.95 10.37 -8.35
CA GLN A 71 18.47 11.74 -8.56
C GLN A 71 17.98 12.38 -7.27
N LEU A 72 17.15 11.68 -6.50
CA LEU A 72 16.63 12.19 -5.22
C LEU A 72 17.79 12.52 -4.27
N ILE A 73 18.77 11.62 -4.13
CA ILE A 73 19.95 11.85 -3.29
C ILE A 73 20.75 13.08 -3.76
N ARG A 74 20.97 13.24 -5.08
CA ARG A 74 21.63 14.44 -5.64
C ARG A 74 20.84 15.72 -5.38
N MET A 75 19.52 15.64 -5.31
CA MET A 75 18.63 16.75 -4.94
C MET A 75 18.58 17.01 -3.43
N GLY A 76 19.39 16.31 -2.63
CA GLY A 76 19.49 16.50 -1.18
C GLY A 76 18.51 15.67 -0.37
N TRP A 77 17.80 14.71 -0.97
CA TRP A 77 16.99 13.77 -0.21
C TRP A 77 17.88 12.84 0.61
N ILE A 78 17.53 12.61 1.86
CA ILE A 78 18.39 11.89 2.81
C ILE A 78 17.84 10.51 3.16
N PRO A 79 18.68 9.46 3.23
CA PRO A 79 18.25 8.13 3.68
C PRO A 79 17.65 8.14 5.08
N ARG A 80 16.56 7.40 5.25
CA ARG A 80 15.95 7.16 6.56
C ARG A 80 16.84 6.25 7.40
N LYS A 81 17.26 6.73 8.57
CA LYS A 81 18.16 6.03 9.51
C LYS A 81 17.44 5.25 10.61
N GLU A 82 16.29 4.68 10.30
CA GLU A 82 15.47 3.92 11.25
C GLU A 82 15.21 2.50 10.75
N GLY A 83 15.36 1.51 11.63
CA GLY A 83 15.15 0.10 11.32
C GLY A 83 16.42 -0.74 11.53
N PRO A 84 16.39 -2.02 11.14
CA PRO A 84 17.51 -2.95 11.35
C PRO A 84 18.69 -2.68 10.40
N PHE A 85 18.42 -2.18 9.19
CA PHE A 85 19.43 -1.90 8.16
C PHE A 85 19.29 -0.44 7.73
N THR A 86 20.25 0.41 8.11
CA THR A 86 20.18 1.86 7.93
C THR A 86 21.32 2.44 7.10
N GLU A 87 22.44 1.72 7.01
CA GLU A 87 23.60 2.12 6.23
C GLU A 87 23.58 1.43 4.86
N PRO A 88 24.04 2.09 3.79
CA PRO A 88 24.17 1.47 2.48
C PRO A 88 25.00 0.18 2.56
N GLY A 89 24.54 -0.88 1.90
CA GLY A 89 25.28 -2.13 1.79
C GLY A 89 26.44 -2.03 0.79
N THR A 90 27.18 -3.13 0.67
CA THR A 90 28.24 -3.32 -0.32
C THR A 90 27.89 -4.48 -1.26
N SER A 91 28.73 -4.75 -2.26
CA SER A 91 28.56 -5.87 -3.20
C SER A 91 28.51 -7.25 -2.54
N ILE A 92 28.98 -7.37 -1.28
CA ILE A 92 28.98 -8.62 -0.51
C ILE A 92 27.88 -8.70 0.56
N THR A 93 27.19 -7.60 0.87
CA THR A 93 26.06 -7.61 1.81
C THR A 93 24.96 -8.52 1.26
N PRO A 94 24.33 -9.44 1.99
CA PRO A 94 23.21 -10.23 1.48
C PRO A 94 22.02 -9.36 1.03
N ASP A 95 21.30 -9.74 -0.03
CA ASP A 95 20.17 -8.95 -0.55
C ASP A 95 19.08 -8.69 0.50
N SER A 96 18.80 -9.67 1.36
CA SER A 96 17.83 -9.57 2.46
C SER A 96 18.27 -8.66 3.62
N GLU A 97 19.54 -8.24 3.63
CA GLU A 97 20.13 -7.34 4.63
C GLU A 97 20.38 -5.94 4.07
N LEU A 98 20.02 -5.69 2.80
CA LEU A 98 20.13 -4.35 2.22
C LEU A 98 19.03 -3.43 2.77
N PRO A 99 19.36 -2.16 3.08
CA PRO A 99 18.33 -1.18 3.41
C PRO A 99 17.41 -0.96 2.21
N ALA A 100 16.11 -0.88 2.44
CA ALA A 100 15.17 -0.42 1.42
C ALA A 100 15.47 1.04 1.05
N VAL A 101 15.18 1.43 -0.19
CA VAL A 101 15.28 2.86 -0.58
C VAL A 101 14.14 3.64 0.11
N ARG A 102 14.48 4.30 1.22
CA ARG A 102 13.60 5.18 1.98
C ARG A 102 14.25 6.54 2.14
N LEU A 103 13.71 7.58 1.51
CA LEU A 103 14.35 8.89 1.44
C LEU A 103 13.41 9.99 1.95
N TYR A 104 13.89 10.85 2.85
CA TYR A 104 13.19 12.07 3.26
C TYR A 104 13.48 13.20 2.27
N PRO A 105 12.49 14.03 1.91
CA PRO A 105 12.72 15.24 1.13
C PRO A 105 13.59 16.26 1.90
N PRO A 106 14.31 17.16 1.22
CA PRO A 106 15.29 18.07 1.83
C PRO A 106 14.73 18.95 2.96
N ASP A 107 13.46 19.36 2.83
CA ASP A 107 12.83 20.33 3.74
C ASP A 107 11.80 19.71 4.68
N SER A 108 11.71 18.37 4.75
CA SER A 108 10.71 17.70 5.59
C SER A 108 11.18 16.33 6.08
N VAL A 109 11.00 16.09 7.37
CA VAL A 109 11.07 14.76 8.01
C VAL A 109 9.69 14.19 8.31
N ALA A 110 8.64 14.85 7.81
CA ALA A 110 7.25 14.53 8.09
C ALA A 110 6.80 13.24 7.39
N TRP A 111 7.39 12.95 6.22
CA TRP A 111 7.14 11.78 5.40
C TRP A 111 8.41 11.41 4.61
N PHE A 112 8.53 10.15 4.20
CA PHE A 112 9.59 9.66 3.30
C PHE A 112 8.98 8.89 2.12
N ILE A 113 9.65 8.93 0.96
CA ILE A 113 9.34 8.04 -0.16
C ILE A 113 9.94 6.66 0.09
N GLU A 114 9.21 5.59 -0.24
CA GLU A 114 9.70 4.21 -0.24
C GLU A 114 9.54 3.62 -1.65
N LEU A 115 10.61 3.07 -2.22
CA LEU A 115 10.56 2.40 -3.52
C LEU A 115 10.33 0.90 -3.35
N LEU A 116 9.39 0.36 -4.12
CA LEU A 116 8.99 -1.05 -4.14
C LEU A 116 8.92 -1.54 -5.60
N THR A 117 8.75 -2.83 -5.83
CA THR A 117 8.41 -3.36 -7.17
C THR A 117 7.39 -4.50 -7.11
N VAL A 118 6.82 -4.83 -8.26
CA VAL A 118 5.87 -5.94 -8.44
C VAL A 118 6.62 -7.28 -8.56
N PRO A 119 5.97 -8.41 -8.21
CA PRO A 119 6.58 -9.73 -8.42
C PRO A 119 6.77 -10.05 -9.91
N ARG A 120 7.71 -10.95 -10.19
CA ARG A 120 8.00 -11.55 -11.50
C ARG A 120 6.97 -12.62 -11.87
N SER A 121 6.36 -13.28 -10.89
CA SER A 121 5.37 -14.34 -11.09
C SER A 121 4.39 -14.43 -9.91
N GLU A 122 3.29 -15.15 -10.12
CA GLU A 122 2.20 -15.33 -9.13
C GLU A 122 2.60 -16.14 -7.87
N VAL A 123 3.74 -16.86 -7.94
CA VAL A 123 4.29 -17.68 -6.86
C VAL A 123 5.48 -17.02 -6.15
N GLU A 124 5.95 -15.86 -6.62
CA GLU A 124 7.01 -15.12 -5.94
C GLU A 124 6.47 -14.57 -4.62
N GLY A 125 7.11 -14.96 -3.52
CA GLY A 125 6.88 -14.38 -2.20
C GLY A 125 7.70 -13.10 -2.01
N ASP A 126 8.04 -12.82 -0.77
CA ASP A 126 8.84 -11.67 -0.41
C ASP A 126 10.25 -11.75 -1.01
N SER A 127 10.66 -10.71 -1.75
CA SER A 127 11.97 -10.67 -2.39
C SER A 127 12.61 -9.28 -2.33
N TRP A 128 13.94 -9.26 -2.30
CA TRP A 128 14.75 -8.04 -2.31
C TRP A 128 15.60 -8.03 -3.57
N THR A 129 15.44 -7.02 -4.41
CA THR A 129 16.29 -6.83 -5.59
C THR A 129 17.33 -5.76 -5.31
N ARG A 130 18.61 -6.09 -5.46
CA ARG A 130 19.70 -5.13 -5.30
C ARG A 130 19.61 -3.99 -6.32
N LEU A 131 19.77 -2.77 -5.81
CA LEU A 131 20.03 -1.54 -6.55
C LEU A 131 21.43 -1.06 -6.20
N GLU A 132 22.27 -0.89 -7.22
CA GLU A 132 23.61 -0.32 -7.07
C GLU A 132 23.51 1.19 -7.30
N LEU A 133 23.59 1.97 -6.22
CA LEU A 133 23.54 3.43 -6.26
C LEU A 133 24.96 4.00 -6.12
N ASP A 134 25.12 5.29 -6.44
CA ASP A 134 26.39 6.00 -6.27
C ASP A 134 26.83 6.02 -4.79
N SER A 135 25.88 5.93 -3.87
CA SER A 135 26.07 5.93 -2.42
C SER A 135 26.21 4.53 -1.78
N GLY A 136 26.15 3.45 -2.56
CA GLY A 136 26.21 2.07 -2.08
C GLY A 136 25.04 1.22 -2.53
N HIS A 137 24.85 0.05 -1.90
CA HIS A 137 23.84 -0.91 -2.32
C HIS A 137 22.57 -0.82 -1.45
N TYR A 138 21.42 -0.88 -2.11
CA TYR A 138 20.09 -0.84 -1.49
C TYR A 138 19.22 -1.98 -2.01
N GLY A 139 18.16 -2.29 -1.29
CA GLY A 139 17.13 -3.24 -1.70
C GLY A 139 15.92 -2.54 -2.30
N LEU A 140 15.35 -3.14 -3.34
CA LEU A 140 14.02 -2.84 -3.85
C LEU A 140 13.10 -3.99 -3.40
N PRO A 141 12.30 -3.80 -2.32
CA PRO A 141 11.42 -4.83 -1.81
C PRO A 141 10.27 -5.13 -2.77
N CYS A 142 9.84 -6.37 -2.75
CA CYS A 142 8.72 -6.89 -3.50
C CYS A 142 7.90 -7.82 -2.60
N PHE A 143 6.59 -7.60 -2.57
CA PHE A 143 5.64 -8.46 -1.87
C PHE A 143 4.62 -9.02 -2.85
N ARG A 144 4.14 -10.22 -2.58
CA ARG A 144 3.35 -11.03 -3.53
C ARG A 144 2.15 -10.29 -4.11
N PHE A 145 1.37 -9.58 -3.30
CA PHE A 145 0.12 -8.94 -3.75
C PHE A 145 0.29 -7.50 -4.24
N LEU A 146 1.53 -7.00 -4.39
CA LEU A 146 1.77 -5.69 -5.01
C LEU A 146 1.35 -5.65 -6.48
N SER A 147 1.29 -6.79 -7.16
CA SER A 147 0.73 -6.89 -8.52
C SER A 147 -0.76 -6.51 -8.56
N ILE A 148 -1.55 -6.88 -7.53
CA ILE A 148 -2.95 -6.47 -7.39
C ILE A 148 -3.04 -4.98 -7.15
N ALA A 149 -2.32 -4.44 -6.16
CA ALA A 149 -2.37 -3.01 -5.86
C ALA A 149 -1.95 -2.15 -7.08
N ALA A 150 -1.03 -2.65 -7.90
CA ALA A 150 -0.56 -2.00 -9.11
C ALA A 150 -1.40 -2.33 -10.37
N TYR A 151 -2.50 -3.08 -10.25
CA TYR A 151 -3.36 -3.43 -11.38
C TYR A 151 -4.22 -2.24 -11.82
N ASN A 152 -4.19 -1.94 -13.12
CA ASN A 152 -4.96 -0.87 -13.78
C ASN A 152 -5.10 0.45 -12.97
N PRO A 153 -3.98 1.09 -12.57
CA PRO A 153 -4.01 2.29 -11.73
C PRO A 153 -4.38 3.53 -12.55
N VAL A 154 -4.75 4.61 -11.84
CA VAL A 154 -5.24 5.84 -12.44
C VAL A 154 -4.09 6.82 -12.64
N LYS A 155 -3.91 7.32 -13.87
CA LYS A 155 -2.90 8.36 -14.17
C LYS A 155 -3.31 9.67 -13.51
N THR A 156 -2.36 10.30 -12.83
CA THR A 156 -2.53 11.63 -12.24
C THR A 156 -2.19 12.72 -13.23
N GLU A 157 -2.56 13.96 -12.95
CA GLU A 157 -2.15 15.12 -13.75
C GLU A 157 -0.63 15.36 -13.72
N PHE A 158 0.07 14.77 -12.74
CA PHE A 158 1.53 14.88 -12.57
C PHE A 158 2.32 13.80 -13.34
N GLY A 159 1.66 12.95 -14.13
CA GLY A 159 2.30 11.95 -14.99
C GLY A 159 2.54 10.58 -14.34
N LEU A 160 2.61 10.50 -13.01
CA LEU A 160 2.63 9.25 -12.24
C LEU A 160 1.22 8.67 -12.04
N TYR A 161 1.13 7.45 -11.52
CA TYR A 161 -0.14 6.77 -11.26
C TYR A 161 -0.45 6.63 -9.76
N CYS A 162 -1.73 6.52 -9.42
CA CYS A 162 -2.21 6.10 -8.10
C CYS A 162 -2.99 4.78 -8.21
N ALA A 163 -2.77 3.88 -7.25
CA ALA A 163 -3.56 2.68 -7.12
C ALA A 163 -5.02 3.00 -6.80
N ARG A 164 -5.91 2.13 -7.31
CA ARG A 164 -7.36 2.23 -7.06
C ARG A 164 -7.70 1.72 -5.65
N PRO A 165 -8.64 2.37 -4.92
CA PRO A 165 -9.05 1.94 -3.57
C PRO A 165 -9.38 0.45 -3.47
N GLU A 166 -10.19 -0.07 -4.39
CA GLU A 166 -10.60 -1.46 -4.47
C GLU A 166 -9.41 -2.40 -4.67
N MET A 167 -8.40 -2.02 -5.45
CA MET A 167 -7.20 -2.85 -5.65
C MET A 167 -6.35 -2.92 -4.38
N MET A 168 -6.21 -1.79 -3.67
CA MET A 168 -5.52 -1.77 -2.38
C MET A 168 -6.29 -2.56 -1.31
N ALA A 169 -7.62 -2.51 -1.34
CA ALA A 169 -8.48 -3.29 -0.45
C ALA A 169 -8.27 -4.80 -0.68
N LEU A 170 -8.32 -5.26 -1.94
CA LEU A 170 -8.06 -6.67 -2.27
C LEU A 170 -6.65 -7.12 -1.89
N ALA A 171 -5.62 -6.32 -2.20
CA ALA A 171 -4.25 -6.66 -1.84
C ALA A 171 -4.08 -6.89 -0.33
N ASN A 172 -4.67 -6.02 0.52
CA ASN A 172 -4.62 -6.19 1.98
C ASN A 172 -5.43 -7.39 2.48
N LEU A 173 -6.58 -7.71 1.85
CA LEU A 173 -7.36 -8.91 2.17
C LEU A 173 -6.55 -10.19 1.90
N LEU A 174 -5.88 -10.26 0.76
CA LEU A 174 -5.08 -11.41 0.35
C LEU A 174 -3.79 -11.56 1.17
N GLU A 175 -3.18 -10.45 1.57
CA GLU A 175 -1.99 -10.45 2.43
C GLU A 175 -2.29 -10.98 3.84
N HIS A 176 -3.51 -10.78 4.33
CA HIS A 176 -3.92 -11.14 5.68
C HIS A 176 -5.12 -12.10 5.69
N PRO A 177 -4.96 -13.35 5.22
CA PRO A 177 -6.02 -14.36 5.28
C PRO A 177 -6.28 -14.84 6.72
N VAL A 178 -5.38 -14.53 7.65
CA VAL A 178 -5.47 -14.81 9.08
C VAL A 178 -4.99 -13.60 9.88
N ILE A 179 -5.41 -13.49 11.14
CA ILE A 179 -4.87 -12.48 12.08
C ILE A 179 -3.53 -13.00 12.60
N GLY A 180 -2.45 -12.34 12.20
CA GLY A 180 -1.09 -12.71 12.59
C GLY A 180 -0.60 -11.96 13.84
N GLU A 181 0.35 -12.55 14.56
CA GLU A 181 0.95 -11.97 15.77
C GLU A 181 1.96 -10.84 15.48
N GLN A 182 2.34 -10.64 14.22
CA GLN A 182 3.32 -9.62 13.85
C GLN A 182 2.75 -8.22 14.12
N THR A 183 3.49 -7.41 14.87
CA THR A 183 3.11 -6.04 15.18
C THR A 183 3.81 -5.03 14.26
N MET A 184 3.22 -3.84 14.14
CA MET A 184 3.88 -2.71 13.48
C MET A 184 5.21 -2.38 14.17
N SER A 185 6.19 -1.88 13.40
CA SER A 185 7.52 -1.53 13.92
C SER A 185 7.54 -0.36 14.90
N GLY A 186 6.46 0.41 14.97
CA GLY A 186 6.29 1.52 15.90
C GLY A 186 4.89 1.55 16.51
N LEU A 187 4.72 2.40 17.51
CA LEU A 187 3.42 2.63 18.14
C LEU A 187 2.51 3.41 17.19
N PHE A 188 1.22 3.08 17.21
CA PHE A 188 0.17 3.80 16.51
C PHE A 188 -0.82 4.33 17.55
N ALA A 189 -0.94 5.67 17.64
CA ALA A 189 -1.69 6.33 18.71
C ALA A 189 -1.33 5.79 20.13
N GLY A 190 -0.05 5.55 20.37
CA GLY A 190 0.46 5.03 21.65
C GLY A 190 0.27 3.52 21.88
N ARG A 191 -0.38 2.80 20.95
CA ARG A 191 -0.62 1.35 21.05
C ARG A 191 0.31 0.57 20.13
N ARG A 192 0.71 -0.62 20.57
CA ARG A 192 1.28 -1.65 19.68
C ARG A 192 0.09 -2.34 19.00
N ILE A 193 0.10 -2.38 17.67
CA ILE A 193 -1.02 -2.89 16.86
C ILE A 193 -0.52 -3.99 15.94
N LYS A 194 -1.30 -5.07 15.78
CA LYS A 194 -1.03 -6.14 14.82
C LYS A 194 -1.09 -5.59 13.39
N ARG A 195 -0.16 -6.03 12.54
CA ARG A 195 -0.09 -5.60 11.14
C ARG A 195 -1.37 -5.97 10.40
N SER A 196 -1.88 -7.19 10.61
CA SER A 196 -3.15 -7.65 10.04
C SER A 196 -4.32 -6.74 10.43
N ASN A 197 -4.40 -6.33 11.70
CA ASN A 197 -5.50 -5.46 12.17
C ASN A 197 -5.44 -4.08 11.52
N LYS A 198 -4.22 -3.52 11.36
CA LYS A 198 -4.02 -2.25 10.64
C LYS A 198 -4.43 -2.33 9.17
N ASP A 199 -3.98 -3.37 8.47
CA ASP A 199 -4.21 -3.51 7.03
C ASP A 199 -5.66 -3.90 6.71
N LEU A 200 -6.25 -4.84 7.46
CA LEU A 200 -7.67 -5.19 7.34
C LEU A 200 -8.59 -4.04 7.77
N GLY A 201 -8.22 -3.28 8.80
CA GLY A 201 -8.91 -2.03 9.15
C GLY A 201 -8.91 -1.04 7.99
N ARG A 202 -7.77 -0.89 7.29
CA ARG A 202 -7.69 -0.06 6.08
C ARG A 202 -8.64 -0.53 4.98
N VAL A 203 -8.87 -1.84 4.82
CA VAL A 203 -9.89 -2.35 3.88
C VAL A 203 -11.27 -1.78 4.23
N ILE A 204 -11.67 -1.82 5.50
CA ILE A 204 -12.96 -1.27 5.95
C ILE A 204 -13.01 0.25 5.76
N ALA A 205 -11.91 0.96 6.02
CA ALA A 205 -11.84 2.40 5.79
C ALA A 205 -12.03 2.77 4.32
N LEU A 206 -11.39 2.04 3.39
CA LEU A 206 -11.55 2.23 1.95
C LEU A 206 -12.99 1.94 1.52
N ALA A 207 -13.59 0.86 2.02
CA ALA A 207 -14.99 0.54 1.76
C ALA A 207 -15.92 1.66 2.24
N ARG A 208 -15.69 2.21 3.43
CA ARG A 208 -16.48 3.33 3.96
C ARG A 208 -16.42 4.57 3.08
N LEU A 209 -15.22 4.92 2.62
CA LEU A 209 -15.01 6.10 1.77
C LEU A 209 -15.59 5.91 0.36
N SER A 210 -15.66 4.67 -0.11
CA SER A 210 -16.23 4.31 -1.42
C SER A 210 -17.76 4.17 -1.40
N ASN A 211 -18.34 3.99 -0.21
CA ASN A 211 -19.79 3.82 -0.02
C ASN A 211 -20.37 2.75 -0.96
N ASP A 212 -21.39 3.05 -1.75
CA ASP A 212 -22.10 2.07 -2.59
C ASP A 212 -21.26 1.58 -3.80
N GLU A 213 -20.12 2.21 -4.09
CA GLU A 213 -19.20 1.74 -5.14
C GLU A 213 -18.63 0.35 -4.84
N THR A 214 -18.68 -0.12 -3.58
CA THR A 214 -18.19 -1.46 -3.18
C THR A 214 -18.91 -2.59 -3.92
N GLU A 215 -20.16 -2.38 -4.36
CA GLU A 215 -20.91 -3.36 -5.15
C GLU A 215 -20.28 -3.66 -6.52
N THR A 216 -19.43 -2.75 -7.02
CA THR A 216 -18.72 -2.91 -8.30
C THR A 216 -17.41 -3.67 -8.15
N TRP A 217 -16.88 -3.77 -6.92
CA TRP A 217 -15.56 -4.34 -6.65
C TRP A 217 -15.41 -5.81 -7.05
N PRO A 218 -16.40 -6.71 -6.86
CA PRO A 218 -16.24 -8.14 -7.20
C PRO A 218 -15.78 -8.38 -8.64
N ALA A 219 -16.37 -7.67 -9.61
CA ALA A 219 -16.04 -7.84 -11.02
C ALA A 219 -14.59 -7.41 -11.30
N VAL A 220 -14.20 -6.24 -10.78
CA VAL A 220 -12.84 -5.72 -10.97
C VAL A 220 -11.81 -6.58 -10.23
N TRP A 221 -12.14 -7.09 -9.05
CA TRP A 221 -11.31 -8.02 -8.29
C TRP A 221 -11.09 -9.33 -9.00
N LYS A 222 -12.14 -9.91 -9.60
CA LYS A 222 -12.02 -11.12 -10.41
C LYS A 222 -11.07 -10.90 -11.59
N ASP A 223 -11.26 -9.82 -12.34
CA ASP A 223 -10.40 -9.49 -13.49
C ASP A 223 -8.93 -9.34 -13.06
N ALA A 224 -8.68 -8.64 -11.94
CA ALA A 224 -7.34 -8.48 -11.39
C ALA A 224 -6.72 -9.81 -10.95
N LEU A 225 -7.47 -10.65 -10.24
CA LEU A 225 -7.01 -11.97 -9.81
C LEU A 225 -6.67 -12.86 -11.00
N MET A 226 -7.53 -12.91 -12.02
CA MET A 226 -7.28 -13.70 -13.23
C MET A 226 -6.05 -13.20 -14.01
N ALA A 227 -5.83 -11.89 -14.05
CA ALA A 227 -4.69 -11.30 -14.74
C ALA A 227 -3.37 -11.51 -13.98
N CYS A 228 -3.38 -11.35 -12.66
CA CYS A 228 -2.16 -11.38 -11.84
C CYS A 228 -1.82 -12.76 -11.27
N PHE A 229 -2.82 -13.62 -11.09
CA PHE A 229 -2.71 -14.96 -10.51
C PHE A 229 -3.52 -15.99 -11.32
N PRO A 230 -3.27 -16.13 -12.64
CA PRO A 230 -4.11 -16.94 -13.53
C PRO A 230 -4.30 -18.39 -13.09
N THR A 231 -3.34 -19.00 -12.38
CA THR A 231 -3.48 -20.39 -11.92
C THR A 231 -4.08 -20.52 -10.52
N MET A 232 -4.07 -19.44 -9.73
CA MET A 232 -4.49 -19.44 -8.33
C MET A 232 -5.72 -18.55 -8.04
N TRP A 233 -6.25 -17.87 -9.05
CA TRP A 233 -7.27 -16.83 -8.86
C TRP A 233 -8.49 -17.32 -8.07
N ARG A 234 -8.95 -18.55 -8.31
CA ARG A 234 -10.11 -19.14 -7.60
C ARG A 234 -9.81 -19.34 -6.12
N GLU A 235 -8.67 -19.93 -5.79
CA GLU A 235 -8.25 -20.16 -4.41
C GLU A 235 -8.14 -18.83 -3.65
N LEU A 236 -7.51 -17.82 -4.27
CA LEU A 236 -7.36 -16.49 -3.70
C LEU A 236 -8.72 -15.79 -3.50
N ALA A 237 -9.62 -15.89 -4.48
CA ALA A 237 -10.97 -15.35 -4.37
C ALA A 237 -11.76 -15.98 -3.21
N LEU A 238 -11.71 -17.31 -3.07
CA LEU A 238 -12.41 -18.06 -2.01
C LEU A 238 -11.88 -17.73 -0.61
N CYS A 239 -10.62 -17.34 -0.49
CA CYS A 239 -9.98 -17.05 0.79
C CYS A 239 -9.88 -15.56 1.14
N ALA A 240 -10.20 -14.65 0.21
CA ALA A 240 -10.02 -13.21 0.38
C ALA A 240 -10.73 -12.66 1.64
N GLY A 241 -11.88 -13.22 2.02
CA GLY A 241 -12.64 -12.76 3.18
C GLY A 241 -12.18 -13.29 4.54
N ASN A 242 -11.26 -14.26 4.60
CA ASN A 242 -11.02 -15.05 5.81
C ASN A 242 -10.55 -14.19 7.00
N GLY A 243 -9.51 -13.38 6.82
CA GLY A 243 -8.99 -12.53 7.89
C GLY A 243 -10.00 -11.47 8.34
N LEU A 244 -10.76 -10.89 7.41
CA LEU A 244 -11.77 -9.90 7.74
C LEU A 244 -12.90 -10.50 8.60
N ARG A 245 -13.35 -11.72 8.31
CA ARG A 245 -14.34 -12.42 9.13
C ARG A 245 -13.84 -12.67 10.55
N VAL A 246 -12.57 -13.02 10.71
CA VAL A 246 -11.96 -13.18 12.05
C VAL A 246 -11.90 -11.83 12.76
N LEU A 247 -11.43 -10.78 12.07
CA LEU A 247 -11.35 -9.43 12.62
C LEU A 247 -12.70 -8.95 13.16
N LEU A 248 -13.77 -9.05 12.36
CA LEU A 248 -15.10 -8.56 12.72
C LEU A 248 -15.76 -9.33 13.88
N ASN A 249 -15.29 -10.55 14.16
CA ASN A 249 -15.78 -11.37 15.27
C ASN A 249 -14.91 -11.28 16.54
N SER A 250 -13.77 -10.58 16.47
CA SER A 250 -12.84 -10.40 17.60
C SER A 250 -12.88 -8.96 18.10
N HIS A 251 -13.41 -8.74 19.31
CA HIS A 251 -13.49 -7.39 19.87
C HIS A 251 -12.11 -6.74 20.06
N GLU A 252 -11.11 -7.52 20.49
CA GLU A 252 -9.75 -7.00 20.69
C GLU A 252 -9.10 -6.58 19.37
N ASP A 253 -9.16 -7.45 18.36
CA ASP A 253 -8.55 -7.16 17.06
C ASP A 253 -9.30 -6.04 16.33
N PHE A 254 -10.64 -6.03 16.42
CA PHE A 254 -11.46 -4.97 15.85
C PHE A 254 -11.19 -3.61 16.51
N SER A 255 -10.98 -3.57 17.83
CA SER A 255 -10.60 -2.35 18.55
C SER A 255 -9.28 -1.76 18.01
N GLU A 256 -8.29 -2.61 17.70
CA GLU A 256 -7.05 -2.14 17.06
C GLU A 256 -7.30 -1.58 15.66
N ALA A 257 -8.09 -2.28 14.83
CA ALA A 257 -8.48 -1.80 13.50
C ALA A 257 -9.21 -0.44 13.58
N PHE A 258 -10.15 -0.29 14.52
CA PHE A 258 -10.87 0.96 14.75
C PHE A 258 -9.94 2.12 15.11
N VAL A 259 -8.97 1.89 16.02
CA VAL A 259 -7.96 2.90 16.37
C VAL A 259 -7.13 3.30 15.14
N THR A 260 -6.72 2.34 14.31
CA THR A 260 -5.95 2.65 13.09
C THR A 260 -6.74 3.47 12.08
N CYS A 261 -8.03 3.16 11.91
CA CYS A 261 -8.90 3.87 10.98
C CYS A 261 -9.13 5.32 11.42
N THR A 262 -9.50 5.52 12.69
CA THR A 262 -9.86 6.83 13.25
C THR A 262 -8.67 7.74 13.54
N ASN A 263 -7.45 7.19 13.58
CA ASN A 263 -6.22 7.99 13.62
C ASN A 263 -5.48 8.03 12.27
N GLY A 264 -6.07 7.44 11.23
CA GLY A 264 -5.55 7.35 9.86
C GLY A 264 -6.52 7.97 8.86
N LEU A 265 -6.98 7.17 7.88
CA LEU A 265 -7.81 7.64 6.75
C LEU A 265 -9.15 8.25 7.17
N LEU A 266 -9.72 7.83 8.30
CA LEU A 266 -11.02 8.31 8.78
C LEU A 266 -10.91 9.39 9.87
N ALA A 267 -9.73 9.96 10.09
CA ALA A 267 -9.47 10.88 11.20
C ALA A 267 -10.37 12.12 11.22
N HIS A 268 -10.89 12.54 10.07
CA HIS A 268 -11.75 13.72 9.94
C HIS A 268 -13.25 13.41 9.97
N TYR A 269 -13.66 12.14 10.06
CA TYR A 269 -15.04 11.72 9.84
C TYR A 269 -15.83 11.39 11.14
N GLY A 270 -15.18 11.44 12.31
CA GLY A 270 -15.85 11.17 13.60
C GLY A 270 -16.55 9.80 13.66
N VAL A 271 -15.98 8.80 12.98
CA VAL A 271 -16.61 7.48 12.80
C VAL A 271 -16.65 6.72 14.13
N THR A 272 -17.80 6.12 14.44
CA THR A 272 -17.96 5.26 15.62
C THR A 272 -17.56 3.81 15.33
N GLU A 273 -17.27 3.04 16.36
CA GLU A 273 -16.94 1.62 16.25
C GLU A 273 -18.07 0.83 15.56
N ASP A 274 -19.33 1.09 15.95
CA ASP A 274 -20.52 0.49 15.34
C ASP A 274 -20.65 0.81 13.84
N GLN A 275 -20.39 2.06 13.45
CA GLN A 275 -20.42 2.45 12.04
C GLN A 275 -19.34 1.74 11.22
N LEU A 276 -18.16 1.55 11.80
CA LEU A 276 -17.08 0.80 11.17
C LEU A 276 -17.44 -0.70 11.08
N GLN A 277 -18.06 -1.27 12.11
CA GLN A 277 -18.49 -2.67 12.15
C GLN A 277 -19.55 -2.94 11.06
N VAL A 278 -20.55 -2.07 10.94
CA VAL A 278 -21.57 -2.14 9.88
C VAL A 278 -20.94 -2.03 8.49
N THR A 279 -19.93 -1.17 8.33
CA THR A 279 -19.20 -1.06 7.05
C THR A 279 -18.51 -2.38 6.70
N GLY A 280 -17.83 -3.01 7.67
CA GLY A 280 -17.17 -4.31 7.46
C GLY A 280 -18.17 -5.43 7.11
N GLN A 281 -19.33 -5.45 7.76
CA GLN A 281 -20.41 -6.39 7.45
C GLN A 281 -20.99 -6.19 6.04
N ARG A 282 -21.22 -4.94 5.63
CA ARG A 282 -21.64 -4.62 4.25
C ARG A 282 -20.59 -5.05 3.24
N LEU A 283 -19.31 -4.77 3.48
CA LEU A 283 -18.22 -5.19 2.60
C LEU A 283 -18.20 -6.71 2.38
N LEU A 284 -18.48 -7.51 3.42
CA LEU A 284 -18.62 -8.96 3.27
C LEU A 284 -19.74 -9.32 2.29
N GLN A 285 -20.90 -8.66 2.39
CA GLN A 285 -22.08 -8.94 1.58
C GLN A 285 -21.94 -8.43 0.14
N ASP A 286 -21.40 -7.23 -0.03
CA ASP A 286 -21.44 -6.48 -1.28
C ASP A 286 -20.23 -6.79 -2.17
N ALA A 287 -19.08 -7.15 -1.58
CA ALA A 287 -17.84 -7.37 -2.33
C ALA A 287 -17.27 -8.79 -2.21
N ILE A 288 -17.17 -9.32 -0.99
CA ILE A 288 -16.46 -10.59 -0.74
C ILE A 288 -17.31 -11.81 -1.13
N LEU A 289 -18.53 -11.94 -0.62
CA LEU A 289 -19.41 -13.06 -0.97
C LEU A 289 -19.72 -13.15 -2.49
N PRO A 290 -19.93 -12.03 -3.22
CA PRO A 290 -20.06 -12.09 -4.67
C PRO A 290 -18.79 -12.52 -5.39
N LEU A 291 -17.61 -12.12 -4.92
CA LEU A 291 -16.33 -12.58 -5.46
C LEU A 291 -16.15 -14.09 -5.26
N GLU A 292 -16.43 -14.59 -4.06
CA GLU A 292 -16.35 -16.02 -3.72
C GLU A 292 -17.31 -16.84 -4.61
N ARG A 293 -18.57 -16.41 -4.75
CA ARG A 293 -19.55 -17.06 -5.65
C ARG A 293 -19.08 -17.09 -7.10
N ALA A 294 -18.45 -16.01 -7.58
CA ALA A 294 -17.92 -15.97 -8.94
C ALA A 294 -16.78 -16.97 -9.17
N ALA A 295 -16.03 -17.35 -8.12
CA ALA A 295 -14.99 -18.36 -8.17
C ALA A 295 -15.53 -19.80 -8.07
N GLU A 296 -16.69 -20.00 -7.44
CA GLU A 296 -17.38 -21.31 -7.36
C GLU A 296 -18.09 -21.69 -8.67
N MET A 297 -18.57 -20.70 -9.42
CA MET A 297 -19.39 -20.91 -10.62
C MET A 297 -18.60 -21.12 -11.92
N ASP A 298 -17.32 -20.74 -11.96
CA ASP A 298 -16.42 -20.85 -13.13
C ASP A 298 -15.56 -22.12 -13.08
#